data_AF-A0A0B1SAU3-F1
#
_entry.id   AF-A0A0B1SAU3-F1
#
_cell.length_a   1.000
_cell.length_b   1.000
_cell.length_c   1.000
_cell.angle_alpha   90.00
_cell.angle_beta   90.00
_cell.angle_gamma   90.00
#
_symmetry.space_group_name_H-M   'P 1'
#
loop_
_entity.id
_entity.type
_entity.pdbx_description
1 polymer ?
#
loop_
_entity_poly.entity_id
_entity_poly.type
_entity_poly.pdbx_seq_one_letter_code
_entity_poly.pdbx_strand_id
1 'polypeptide(L)'
;MLEASRFGSCMREGTIVHELLHVIGLWHEHMREDRDQYIRINDQNIQKGYESQFRILPTSEAVTYGVPYDYLSIMHYEENAFAEPRTITITALDGKYQVIFEM
;
A
#
# COMPACT_ATOMS: atom_id res chain seq x y z
N MET A 1 26.62 9.57 -5.26
CA MET A 1 27.13 8.93 -4.03
C MET A 1 26.10 9.22 -2.95
N LEU A 2 25.63 8.18 -2.27
CA LEU A 2 24.39 8.14 -1.46
C LEU A 2 24.32 9.25 -0.41
N GLU A 3 23.50 10.28 -0.66
CA GLU A 3 23.07 11.23 0.36
C GLU A 3 21.99 10.56 1.22
N ALA A 4 22.41 9.91 2.31
CA ALA A 4 21.51 9.61 3.41
C ALA A 4 21.16 10.95 4.08
N SER A 5 20.10 11.59 3.59
CA SER A 5 19.54 12.81 4.17
C SER A 5 19.30 12.60 5.68
N ARG A 6 19.82 13.52 6.48
CA ARG A 6 19.75 13.58 7.95
C ARG A 6 18.32 13.72 8.53
N PHE A 7 17.27 13.52 7.73
CA PHE A 7 15.86 13.73 8.12
C PHE A 7 14.96 12.49 8.11
N GLY A 8 15.50 11.30 7.91
CA GLY A 8 14.75 10.06 8.04
C GLY A 8 15.40 8.99 7.19
N SER A 9 15.88 7.92 7.81
CA SER A 9 16.59 6.91 7.04
C SER A 9 15.60 6.04 6.27
N CYS A 10 15.43 6.30 4.98
CA CYS A 10 14.91 5.32 4.00
C CYS A 10 15.84 4.09 3.88
N MET A 11 17.00 4.11 4.55
CA MET A 11 17.94 3.00 4.70
C MET A 11 17.46 1.97 5.74
N ARG A 12 16.20 1.54 5.65
CA ARG A 12 15.69 0.36 6.36
C ARG A 12 15.65 -0.80 5.37
N GLU A 13 16.00 -2.00 5.80
CA GLU A 13 16.06 -3.18 4.92
C GLU A 13 14.76 -3.35 4.12
N GLY A 14 13.60 -3.32 4.79
CA GLY A 14 12.31 -3.44 4.12
C GLY A 14 12.04 -2.32 3.11
N THR A 15 12.38 -1.07 3.44
CA THR A 15 12.23 0.06 2.51
C THR A 15 13.14 -0.09 1.30
N ILE A 16 14.39 -0.51 1.48
CA ILE A 16 15.31 -0.75 0.37
C ILE A 16 14.77 -1.84 -0.57
N VAL A 17 14.22 -2.93 -0.02
CA VAL A 17 13.61 -4.00 -0.81
C VAL A 17 12.35 -3.49 -1.54
N HIS A 18 11.48 -2.72 -0.89
CA HIS A 18 10.30 -2.10 -1.51
C HIS A 18 10.67 -1.25 -2.73
N GLU A 19 11.63 -0.34 -2.57
CA GLU A 19 12.08 0.52 -3.68
C GLU A 19 12.77 -0.28 -4.79
N LEU A 20 13.51 -1.33 -4.44
CA LEU A 20 14.11 -2.21 -5.44
C LEU A 20 13.05 -2.98 -6.25
N LEU A 21 11.95 -3.40 -5.62
CA LEU A 21 10.85 -4.06 -6.31
C LEU A 21 10.10 -3.10 -7.25
N HIS A 22 9.98 -1.83 -6.88
CA HIS A 22 9.52 -0.80 -7.83
C HIS A 22 10.44 -0.67 -9.05
N VAL A 23 11.77 -0.72 -8.86
CA VAL A 23 12.74 -0.71 -9.99
C VAL A 23 12.59 -1.94 -10.89
N ILE A 24 12.25 -3.11 -10.31
CA ILE A 24 11.99 -4.35 -11.07
C ILE A 24 10.66 -4.25 -11.85
N GLY A 25 9.77 -3.33 -11.48
CA GLY A 25 8.51 -3.07 -12.17
C GLY A 25 7.27 -3.52 -11.41
N LEU A 26 7.36 -3.79 -10.11
CA LEU A 26 6.19 -4.07 -9.28
C LEU A 26 5.53 -2.76 -8.82
N TRP A 27 4.20 -2.75 -8.87
CA TRP A 27 3.36 -1.71 -8.29
C TRP A 27 2.89 -2.13 -6.89
N HIS A 28 2.24 -1.20 -6.18
CA HIS A 28 1.69 -1.53 -4.87
C HIS A 28 0.58 -2.59 -4.96
N GLU A 29 0.54 -3.48 -3.97
CA GLU A 29 -0.41 -4.60 -3.93
C GLU A 29 -1.87 -4.10 -3.90
N HIS A 30 -2.14 -2.97 -3.22
CA HIS A 30 -3.47 -2.34 -3.16
C HIS A 30 -3.90 -1.68 -4.47
N MET A 31 -3.02 -1.59 -5.47
CA MET A 31 -3.36 -1.04 -6.80
C MET A 31 -3.81 -2.11 -7.80
N ARG A 32 -3.81 -3.40 -7.43
CA ARG A 32 -4.26 -4.49 -8.30
C ARG A 32 -5.70 -4.30 -8.77
N GLU A 33 -6.02 -4.83 -9.95
CA GLU A 33 -7.37 -4.79 -10.52
C GLU A 33 -8.43 -5.52 -9.66
N ASP A 34 -8.00 -6.53 -8.91
CA ASP A 34 -8.85 -7.39 -8.07
C ASP A 34 -8.90 -6.95 -6.61
N ARG A 35 -8.25 -5.83 -6.25
CA ARG A 35 -8.05 -5.42 -4.85
C ARG A 35 -9.36 -5.24 -4.06
N ASP A 36 -10.44 -4.84 -4.71
CA ASP A 36 -11.76 -4.64 -4.06
C ASP A 36 -12.43 -5.96 -3.63
N GLN A 37 -11.88 -7.12 -4.01
CA GLN A 37 -12.29 -8.42 -3.45
C GLN A 37 -11.66 -8.71 -2.09
N TYR A 38 -10.60 -7.98 -1.71
CA TYR A 38 -9.75 -8.26 -0.55
C TYR A 38 -9.74 -7.12 0.46
N ILE A 39 -9.78 -5.88 -0.01
CA ILE A 39 -9.73 -4.66 0.80
C ILE A 39 -10.83 -3.67 0.39
N ARG A 40 -11.11 -2.72 1.28
CA ARG A 40 -11.91 -1.53 1.03
C ARG A 40 -11.07 -0.28 1.23
N ILE A 41 -11.11 0.63 0.26
CA ILE A 41 -10.55 1.98 0.41
C ILE A 41 -11.62 2.87 1.06
N ASN A 42 -11.25 3.54 2.14
CA ASN A 42 -12.09 4.50 2.87
C ASN A 42 -11.79 5.92 2.33
N ASP A 43 -12.34 6.25 1.16
CA ASP A 43 -12.01 7.50 0.44
C ASP A 43 -12.19 8.77 1.29
N GLN A 44 -13.19 8.79 2.16
CA GLN A 44 -13.47 9.91 3.06
C GLN A 44 -12.37 10.16 4.11
N ASN A 45 -11.49 9.18 4.33
CA ASN A 45 -10.38 9.26 5.27
C ASN A 45 -9.06 9.60 4.58
N ILE A 46 -9.02 9.69 3.25
CA ILE A 46 -7.80 10.03 2.52
C ILE A 46 -7.51 11.53 2.67
N GLN A 47 -6.27 11.87 3.01
CA GLN A 47 -5.80 13.26 3.02
C GLN A 47 -5.98 13.88 1.62
N LYS A 48 -6.57 15.08 1.60
CA LYS A 48 -6.84 15.81 0.35
C LYS A 48 -5.58 15.91 -0.54
N GLY A 49 -5.71 15.47 -1.79
CA GLY A 49 -4.63 15.48 -2.78
C GLY A 49 -3.89 14.14 -2.94
N TYR A 50 -4.14 13.16 -2.07
CA TYR A 50 -3.54 11.82 -2.14
C TYR A 50 -4.46 10.75 -2.72
N GLU A 51 -5.64 11.10 -3.23
CA GLU A 51 -6.64 10.17 -3.76
C GLU A 51 -6.06 9.31 -4.90
N SER A 52 -5.19 9.91 -5.72
CA SER A 52 -4.50 9.22 -6.81
C SER A 52 -3.60 8.05 -6.36
N GLN A 53 -3.14 8.03 -5.11
CA GLN A 53 -2.30 6.95 -4.55
C GLN A 53 -3.08 5.65 -4.35
N PHE A 54 -4.41 5.68 -4.47
CA PHE A 54 -5.29 4.53 -4.29
C PHE A 54 -5.99 4.12 -5.59
N ARG A 55 -5.56 4.63 -6.74
CA ARG A 55 -6.12 4.22 -8.04
C ARG A 55 -5.89 2.72 -8.29
N ILE A 56 -6.86 2.07 -8.92
CA ILE A 56 -6.65 0.74 -9.52
C ILE A 56 -5.85 0.93 -10.81
N LEU A 57 -4.82 0.10 -11.02
CA LEU A 57 -4.08 0.06 -12.26
C LEU A 57 -4.75 -0.88 -13.26
N PRO A 58 -4.82 -0.50 -14.56
CA PRO A 58 -5.31 -1.40 -15.59
C PRO A 58 -4.32 -2.55 -15.81
N THR A 59 -4.81 -3.68 -16.32
CA THR A 59 -3.97 -4.86 -16.65
C THR A 59 -2.90 -4.62 -17.69
N SER A 60 -3.00 -3.54 -18.46
CA SER A 60 -1.93 -3.08 -19.34
C SER A 60 -0.70 -2.52 -18.59
N GLU A 61 -0.88 -2.10 -17.33
CA GLU A 61 0.17 -1.52 -16.48
C GLU A 61 0.63 -2.49 -15.38
N ALA A 62 -0.29 -3.27 -14.80
CA ALA A 62 0.00 -4.21 -13.73
C ALA A 62 -0.85 -5.48 -13.86
N VAL A 63 -0.19 -6.64 -13.98
CA VAL A 63 -0.86 -7.95 -14.04
C VAL A 63 -0.58 -8.74 -12.77
N THR A 64 -1.54 -9.55 -12.34
CA THR A 64 -1.42 -10.37 -11.12
C THR A 64 -0.57 -11.63 -11.32
N TYR A 65 -0.31 -12.02 -12.58
CA TYR A 65 0.35 -13.29 -12.95
C TYR A 65 -0.32 -14.55 -12.34
N GLY A 66 -1.59 -14.45 -11.94
CA GLY A 66 -2.30 -15.54 -11.23
C GLY A 66 -1.82 -15.76 -9.79
N VAL A 67 -1.05 -14.82 -9.22
CA VAL A 67 -0.60 -14.86 -7.83
C VAL A 67 -1.75 -14.36 -6.93
N PRO A 68 -2.08 -15.08 -5.84
CA PRO A 68 -3.08 -14.63 -4.86
C PRO A 68 -2.74 -13.25 -4.28
N TYR A 69 -3.76 -12.56 -3.77
CA TYR A 69 -3.57 -11.29 -3.06
C TYR A 69 -2.82 -11.52 -1.74
N ASP A 70 -1.80 -10.70 -1.48
CA ASP A 70 -1.00 -10.80 -0.25
C ASP A 70 -1.11 -9.55 0.62
N TYR A 71 -1.94 -9.65 1.67
CA TYR A 71 -2.13 -8.59 2.68
C TYR A 71 -0.84 -8.17 3.40
N LEU A 72 0.17 -9.05 3.44
CA LEU A 72 1.45 -8.82 4.11
C LEU A 72 2.59 -8.56 3.12
N SER A 73 2.25 -8.35 1.84
CA SER A 73 3.22 -8.01 0.81
C SER A 73 4.00 -6.78 1.22
N ILE A 74 5.31 -6.80 1.01
CA ILE A 74 6.16 -5.63 1.21
C ILE A 74 5.75 -4.46 0.31
N MET A 75 4.99 -4.73 -0.76
CA MET A 75 4.43 -3.74 -1.68
C MET A 75 3.03 -3.27 -1.27
N HIS A 76 2.45 -3.78 -0.18
CA HIS A 76 1.15 -3.34 0.30
C HIS A 76 1.32 -2.11 1.22
N TYR A 77 0.47 -1.10 1.06
CA TYR A 77 0.43 0.03 1.99
C TYR A 77 -0.12 -0.37 3.36
N GLU A 78 0.38 0.29 4.40
CA GLU A 78 -0.20 0.19 5.75
C GLU A 78 -1.64 0.74 5.77
N GLU A 79 -2.43 0.30 6.75
CA GLU A 79 -3.85 0.62 6.87
C GLU A 79 -4.16 2.12 6.98
N ASN A 80 -3.20 2.89 7.50
CA ASN A 80 -3.31 4.33 7.73
C ASN A 80 -2.51 5.17 6.72
N ALA A 81 -2.03 4.57 5.63
CA ALA A 81 -1.30 5.27 4.59
C ALA A 81 -2.11 6.48 4.09
N PHE A 82 -1.53 7.67 4.12
CA PHE A 82 -2.19 8.93 3.72
C PHE A 82 -3.56 9.18 4.40
N ALA A 83 -3.77 8.63 5.60
CA ALA A 83 -5.02 8.80 6.33
C ALA A 83 -5.08 10.14 7.09
N GLU A 84 -6.28 10.68 7.24
CA GLU A 84 -6.56 11.72 8.23
C GLU A 84 -6.21 11.22 9.65
N PRO A 85 -5.81 12.11 10.58
CA PRO A 85 -5.32 11.70 11.90
C PRO A 85 -6.30 10.78 12.64
N ARG A 86 -5.78 9.64 13.12
CA ARG A 86 -6.53 8.60 13.85
C ARG A 86 -7.62 7.90 13.02
N THR A 87 -7.48 7.89 11.70
CA THR A 87 -8.34 7.12 10.79
C THR A 87 -7.52 6.09 10.00
N ILE A 88 -8.21 5.21 9.27
CA ILE A 88 -7.58 4.26 8.34
C ILE A 88 -8.15 4.45 6.92
N THR A 89 -7.28 4.33 5.92
CA THR A 89 -7.62 4.42 4.49
C THR A 89 -7.83 3.06 3.87
N ILE A 90 -7.19 2.01 4.39
CA ILE A 90 -7.34 0.65 3.87
C ILE A 90 -7.91 -0.26 4.96
N THR A 91 -8.99 -0.96 4.65
CA THR A 91 -9.59 -1.96 5.53
C THR A 91 -9.60 -3.32 4.85
N ALA A 92 -8.95 -4.31 5.45
CA ALA A 92 -9.05 -5.70 5.00
C ALA A 92 -10.48 -6.23 5.18
N LEU A 93 -10.99 -6.97 4.20
CA LEU A 93 -12.31 -7.62 4.26
C LEU A 93 -12.27 -8.94 5.04
N ASP A 94 -11.11 -9.58 5.12
CA ASP A 94 -10.87 -10.72 6.01
C ASP A 94 -10.48 -10.21 7.40
N GLY A 95 -11.31 -10.53 8.38
CA GLY A 95 -11.13 -10.12 9.78
C GLY A 95 -9.80 -10.56 10.41
N LYS A 96 -9.12 -11.57 9.85
CA LYS A 96 -7.79 -12.00 10.31
C LYS A 96 -6.72 -10.92 10.10
N TYR A 97 -6.89 -10.07 9.08
CA TYR A 97 -5.93 -9.04 8.70
C TYR A 97 -6.41 -7.63 9.07
N GLN A 98 -7.51 -7.50 9.81
CA GLN A 98 -7.96 -6.22 10.31
C GLN A 98 -7.15 -5.80 11.53
N VAL A 99 -6.63 -4.57 11.52
CA VAL A 99 -6.04 -3.95 12.70
C VAL A 99 -7.16 -3.49 13.62
N ILE A 100 -7.22 -4.07 14.82
CA ILE A 100 -8.17 -3.69 15.86
C ILE A 100 -7.47 -2.65 16.72
N PHE A 101 -7.91 -1.40 16.65
CA PHE A 101 -7.54 -0.41 17.65
C PHE A 101 -8.29 -0.78 18.94
N GLU A 102 -7.60 -1.35 19.91
CA GLU A 102 -8.10 -1.34 21.29
C GLU A 102 -8.16 0.12 21.74
N MET A 103 -9.38 0.59 22.03
CA MET A 103 -9.62 1.91 22.62
C MET A 103 -9.22 1.95 24.09
#